data_AF-A0A2A9M787-F1
#
_entry.id   AF-A0A2A9M787-F1
#
_cell.length_a   1.000
_cell.length_b   1.000
_cell.length_c   1.000
_cell.angle_alpha   90.00
_cell.angle_beta   90.00
_cell.angle_gamma   90.00
#
_symmetry.space_group_name_H-M   'P 1'
#
loop_
_entity.id
_entity.type
_entity.pdbx_description
1 polymer ?
#
loop_
_entity_poly.entity_id
_entity_poly.type
_entity_poly.pdbx_seq_one_letter_code
_entity_poly.pdbx_strand_id
1 'polypeptide(L)'
;MTGAGDGEPSQWCLNKRARCELPPRNDKDTDWEGGSPCSRFTSESPASSLASGEETHAPSAHTASPRGRETGHTSDRDPGEGTKTAGSDESPPGKEAEEAAGTADPQWSPSCWRSFPAAQNPFEAVSSSRLGQAQRRLSQLPPLAQPHEIEVLLSRFRDVYEGKRFVLQGGDCAELFAECTSAVLAAKVRLLLQMSLILEAATACKVVRIGRIAGQYGKPRTHSHEVVEGRLVMTYRGDSVNGRSPSERDPQPERLVEAYFHSAATLNFVRSLLSRDSAFLRSPLELRGGEETVWELSAQVDPKRRREFEEIVSAVSNKSNHRASSLPPAASSPHPQYSFATPTAPGPPSNAAVTRTLFTRRPPLFAGLFLQEASALGCFASHEAVLLPYEEAMTRQYDGKFYDTSGHFLWVGDRTRQLDHAHIQFCRGLRNPIGVKVGPSARPDEIVKICLTLNPENIPGKVVLITRLGAAGVGRQLPPLLEAVLEAGVRVVWLCDPMHGNTQVTPEGKKRRYFEDMLNEVVNTLDVHRRHDSHLGGVHFELTGEHVFECSGGPMGCDATADAEPAEAFCDPRLNYTQALEMAFEIAQHMKNPPTRQTEEPNRDRRCSRDAN
;
A
#
# COMPACT_ATOMS: atom_id res chain seq x y z
N MET A 1 49.23 -38.47 41.50
CA MET A 1 50.21 -37.70 42.30
C MET A 1 50.34 -36.32 41.67
N THR A 2 49.93 -35.29 42.44
CA THR A 2 50.21 -33.82 42.34
C THR A 2 49.97 -33.14 40.97
N GLY A 3 48.96 -32.29 40.74
CA GLY A 3 48.51 -31.05 41.45
C GLY A 3 48.87 -29.83 40.56
N ALA A 4 48.21 -28.68 40.45
CA ALA A 4 46.96 -28.08 40.94
C ALA A 4 46.69 -26.83 40.03
N GLY A 5 45.45 -26.33 39.98
CA GLY A 5 45.13 -25.06 39.30
C GLY A 5 43.63 -24.85 39.08
N ASP A 6 42.91 -24.50 40.14
CA ASP A 6 41.46 -24.20 40.17
C ASP A 6 41.12 -22.79 39.64
N GLY A 7 39.89 -22.64 39.14
CA GLY A 7 39.24 -21.34 38.92
C GLY A 7 37.82 -21.45 38.35
N GLU A 8 36.81 -21.52 39.22
CA GLU A 8 35.39 -21.29 38.92
C GLU A 8 34.69 -20.65 40.17
N PRO A 9 33.40 -20.26 40.18
CA PRO A 9 32.83 -18.92 39.90
C PRO A 9 31.97 -18.33 41.08
N SER A 10 31.36 -17.14 40.93
CA SER A 10 30.13 -16.69 41.67
C SER A 10 29.68 -15.28 41.21
N GLN A 11 28.46 -15.07 40.68
CA GLN A 11 27.19 -14.68 41.35
C GLN A 11 27.28 -13.54 42.40
N TRP A 12 26.37 -12.55 42.32
CA TRP A 12 25.47 -12.11 43.41
C TRP A 12 24.51 -10.97 42.99
N CYS A 13 23.23 -11.10 43.36
CA CYS A 13 22.22 -10.03 43.39
C CYS A 13 22.21 -9.34 44.78
N LEU A 14 21.84 -8.04 44.85
CA LEU A 14 20.75 -7.48 45.72
C LEU A 14 20.83 -5.94 45.91
N ASN A 15 19.70 -5.28 45.61
CA ASN A 15 19.06 -4.14 46.30
C ASN A 15 19.88 -2.95 46.88
N LYS A 16 19.55 -1.71 46.45
CA LYS A 16 18.78 -0.71 47.26
C LYS A 16 18.61 0.66 46.57
N ARG A 17 17.48 1.29 46.90
CA ARG A 17 17.00 2.65 46.58
C ARG A 17 17.91 3.78 47.13
N ALA A 18 18.05 4.90 46.41
CA ALA A 18 18.19 6.27 46.94
C ALA A 18 17.99 7.30 45.81
N ARG A 19 16.87 8.06 45.86
CA ARG A 19 16.77 9.52 46.13
C ARG A 19 17.12 10.45 44.96
N CYS A 20 16.08 11.10 44.45
CA CYS A 20 16.11 12.32 43.65
C CYS A 20 16.62 13.49 44.50
N GLU A 21 17.59 14.24 43.99
CA GLU A 21 17.92 15.59 44.43
C GLU A 21 17.91 16.52 43.20
N LEU A 22 17.10 17.59 43.30
CA LEU A 22 16.99 18.69 42.35
C LEU A 22 18.19 19.63 42.52
N PRO A 23 18.73 20.25 41.45
CA PRO A 23 19.59 21.42 41.60
C PRO A 23 18.76 22.73 41.60
N PRO A 24 19.27 23.81 42.23
CA PRO A 24 18.48 24.95 42.66
C PRO A 24 18.30 26.03 41.58
N ARG A 25 17.22 26.80 41.75
CA ARG A 25 17.00 28.12 41.13
C ARG A 25 18.06 29.12 41.62
N ASN A 26 18.54 29.97 40.72
CA ASN A 26 19.06 31.29 41.06
C ASN A 26 18.61 32.31 40.01
N ASP A 27 17.79 33.26 40.47
CA ASP A 27 17.64 34.58 39.87
C ASP A 27 18.88 35.41 40.20
N LYS A 28 19.35 36.23 39.25
CA LYS A 28 19.71 37.63 39.48
C LYS A 28 20.13 38.32 38.18
N ASP A 29 19.53 39.48 37.98
CA ASP A 29 19.84 40.54 37.02
C ASP A 29 21.31 40.96 37.05
N THR A 30 21.85 41.34 35.89
CA THR A 30 22.63 42.59 35.71
C THR A 30 22.68 42.98 34.24
N ASP A 31 22.25 44.21 33.98
CA ASP A 31 22.46 45.00 32.77
C ASP A 31 23.92 45.05 32.32
N TRP A 32 24.17 45.09 31.01
CA TRP A 32 25.20 45.96 30.42
C TRP A 32 24.88 46.26 28.95
N GLU A 33 24.71 47.54 28.66
CA GLU A 33 24.62 48.15 27.33
C GLU A 33 25.98 48.11 26.60
N GLY A 34 25.96 48.14 25.26
CA GLY A 34 27.07 48.78 24.53
C GLY A 34 27.41 48.18 23.16
N GLY A 35 27.07 48.92 22.11
CA GLY A 35 28.03 49.17 21.02
C GLY A 35 27.95 48.32 19.75
N SER A 36 27.18 48.82 18.78
CA SER A 36 27.30 48.62 17.32
C SER A 36 28.70 49.08 16.77
N PRO A 37 29.09 48.96 15.46
CA PRO A 37 28.27 48.70 14.26
C PRO A 37 28.92 47.88 13.09
N CYS A 38 28.09 47.66 12.05
CA CYS A 38 28.40 47.69 10.61
C CYS A 38 29.28 46.62 9.94
N SER A 39 28.67 45.87 9.00
CA SER A 39 29.02 46.01 7.58
C SER A 39 27.85 45.62 6.67
N ARG A 40 27.42 46.59 5.86
CA ARG A 40 26.49 46.50 4.72
C ARG A 40 27.07 45.63 3.60
N PHE A 41 26.21 44.91 2.88
CA PHE A 41 26.23 44.88 1.42
C PHE A 41 24.80 44.84 0.89
N THR A 42 24.52 45.74 -0.04
CA THR A 42 23.22 46.03 -0.67
C THR A 42 23.20 45.53 -2.11
N SER A 43 21.97 45.32 -2.61
CA SER A 43 21.47 45.46 -4.00
C SER A 43 21.95 44.40 -5.02
N GLU A 44 21.14 43.87 -5.94
CA GLU A 44 20.11 44.50 -6.77
C GLU A 44 19.01 43.50 -7.21
N SER A 45 17.79 44.01 -7.36
CA SER A 45 16.74 43.45 -8.23
C SER A 45 16.71 44.23 -9.55
N PRO A 46 16.13 43.67 -10.63
CA PRO A 46 15.47 44.49 -11.62
C PRO A 46 13.96 44.19 -11.66
N ALA A 47 13.18 45.25 -11.51
CA ALA A 47 11.79 45.33 -11.94
C ALA A 47 11.75 45.84 -13.39
N SER A 48 10.82 45.32 -14.20
CA SER A 48 10.28 46.05 -15.34
C SER A 48 8.76 45.97 -15.31
N SER A 49 8.17 47.13 -15.07
CA SER A 49 6.76 47.49 -15.13
C SER A 49 6.19 47.41 -16.56
N LEU A 50 4.89 47.11 -16.66
CA LEU A 50 3.94 47.84 -17.51
C LEU A 50 2.52 47.68 -16.92
N ALA A 51 1.98 48.79 -16.41
CA ALA A 51 0.58 49.02 -16.09
C ALA A 51 -0.21 49.25 -17.41
N SER A 52 -1.53 49.35 -17.53
CA SER A 52 -2.68 49.62 -16.66
C SER A 52 -3.93 49.49 -17.55
N GLY A 53 -5.11 49.22 -16.98
CA GLY A 53 -6.38 49.38 -17.68
C GLY A 53 -7.56 48.78 -16.93
N GLU A 54 -8.01 49.45 -15.87
CA GLU A 54 -9.33 49.28 -15.27
C GLU A 54 -10.42 49.80 -16.23
N GLU A 55 -11.59 49.16 -16.25
CA GLU A 55 -12.86 49.89 -16.27
C GLU A 55 -14.01 49.00 -15.78
N THR A 56 -14.73 49.56 -14.81
CA THR A 56 -15.96 49.10 -14.15
C THR A 56 -17.18 49.33 -15.04
N HIS A 57 -18.23 48.48 -14.95
CA HIS A 57 -19.64 48.90 -14.76
C HIS A 57 -20.63 47.72 -14.85
N ALA A 58 -21.42 47.51 -13.80
CA ALA A 58 -22.81 47.06 -13.88
C ALA A 58 -23.71 48.32 -13.98
N PRO A 59 -24.98 48.29 -14.49
CA PRO A 59 -26.09 47.60 -13.79
C PRO A 59 -27.33 47.14 -14.62
N SER A 60 -28.25 46.46 -13.92
CA SER A 60 -29.74 46.48 -13.98
C SER A 60 -30.58 45.70 -15.03
N ALA A 61 -31.31 44.71 -14.47
CA ALA A 61 -32.78 44.50 -14.43
C ALA A 61 -33.67 44.53 -15.69
N HIS A 62 -34.45 43.44 -15.90
CA HIS A 62 -35.84 43.40 -16.41
C HIS A 62 -36.45 42.00 -16.10
N THR A 63 -37.37 41.86 -15.13
CA THR A 63 -38.85 41.76 -15.28
C THR A 63 -39.37 40.78 -16.33
N ALA A 64 -40.02 39.68 -15.91
CA ALA A 64 -41.46 39.40 -16.09
C ALA A 64 -41.81 37.90 -15.98
N SER A 65 -42.79 37.59 -15.13
CA SER A 65 -43.57 36.34 -15.11
C SER A 65 -44.72 36.43 -16.14
N PRO A 66 -45.37 35.32 -16.54
CA PRO A 66 -46.70 35.08 -15.95
C PRO A 66 -47.12 33.60 -15.74
N ARG A 67 -47.77 33.39 -14.60
CA ARG A 67 -49.01 32.64 -14.27
C ARG A 67 -49.51 31.44 -15.13
N GLY A 68 -49.87 30.37 -14.41
CA GLY A 68 -50.95 29.40 -14.70
C GLY A 68 -50.98 28.28 -13.64
N ARG A 69 -51.70 28.40 -12.51
CA ARG A 69 -53.12 28.06 -12.18
C ARG A 69 -53.41 26.57 -11.88
N GLU A 70 -53.83 26.32 -10.63
CA GLU A 70 -54.81 25.33 -10.07
C GLU A 70 -54.65 23.83 -10.46
N THR A 71 -54.63 22.86 -9.54
CA THR A 71 -55.70 22.48 -8.59
C THR A 71 -55.16 21.52 -7.52
N GLY A 72 -55.73 21.61 -6.31
CA GLY A 72 -55.54 20.63 -5.23
C GLY A 72 -56.64 19.57 -5.22
N HIS A 73 -56.40 18.46 -4.51
CA HIS A 73 -57.43 17.58 -3.95
C HIS A 73 -56.94 17.02 -2.61
N THR A 74 -57.61 17.45 -1.55
CA THR A 74 -57.64 16.84 -0.22
C THR A 74 -58.93 16.04 -0.09
N SER A 75 -58.91 14.92 0.64
CA SER A 75 -60.12 14.37 1.25
C SER A 75 -59.77 13.56 2.49
N ASP A 76 -60.04 14.15 3.65
CA ASP A 76 -60.40 13.47 4.88
C ASP A 76 -61.79 12.84 4.76
N ARG A 77 -62.00 11.66 5.38
CA ARG A 77 -63.29 11.28 5.99
C ARG A 77 -63.09 10.41 7.24
N ASP A 78 -63.97 10.70 8.19
CA ASP A 78 -64.10 10.36 9.61
C ASP A 78 -64.29 8.86 10.02
N PRO A 79 -64.26 8.56 11.34
CA PRO A 79 -64.31 7.23 11.96
C PRO A 79 -65.70 6.78 12.43
N GLY A 80 -65.86 5.50 12.79
CA GLY A 80 -67.07 4.98 13.44
C GLY A 80 -66.97 3.55 14.01
N GLU A 81 -67.02 3.47 15.35
CA GLU A 81 -67.65 2.47 16.24
C GLU A 81 -67.49 0.94 16.07
N GLY A 82 -66.69 0.35 16.98
CA GLY A 82 -67.07 -0.62 18.04
C GLY A 82 -68.05 -1.79 17.80
N THR A 83 -67.58 -3.02 18.07
CA THR A 83 -68.33 -4.00 18.89
C THR A 83 -67.41 -5.06 19.52
N LYS A 84 -67.74 -5.46 20.75
CA LYS A 84 -67.07 -6.42 21.65
C LYS A 84 -67.50 -7.87 21.33
N THR A 85 -66.64 -8.86 21.66
CA THR A 85 -67.02 -10.03 22.49
C THR A 85 -65.79 -10.76 23.05
N ALA A 86 -65.96 -11.31 24.24
CA ALA A 86 -64.96 -11.86 25.16
C ALA A 86 -64.73 -13.39 25.03
N GLY A 87 -63.66 -13.87 25.68
CA GLY A 87 -63.39 -15.28 26.02
C GLY A 87 -61.89 -15.50 26.28
N SER A 88 -61.34 -15.05 27.41
CA SER A 88 -61.14 -15.79 28.68
C SER A 88 -60.17 -16.97 28.60
N ASP A 89 -58.91 -16.75 28.99
CA ASP A 89 -58.21 -17.61 29.95
C ASP A 89 -57.01 -16.86 30.57
N GLU A 90 -56.97 -16.79 31.90
CA GLU A 90 -55.95 -16.12 32.72
C GLU A 90 -54.93 -17.14 33.25
N SER A 91 -53.63 -16.82 33.15
CA SER A 91 -52.52 -17.03 34.13
C SER A 91 -51.16 -17.23 33.43
N PRO A 92 -50.03 -16.84 34.05
CA PRO A 92 -49.16 -15.78 33.51
C PRO A 92 -47.84 -16.28 32.90
N PRO A 93 -47.22 -15.54 31.96
CA PRO A 93 -45.78 -15.53 31.80
C PRO A 93 -45.23 -14.28 32.52
N GLY A 94 -44.28 -14.39 33.44
CA GLY A 94 -42.98 -15.00 33.17
C GLY A 94 -42.16 -13.97 32.41
N LYS A 95 -41.31 -13.21 33.13
CA LYS A 95 -40.39 -12.20 32.59
C LYS A 95 -39.30 -12.86 31.74
N GLU A 96 -39.64 -13.40 30.59
CA GLU A 96 -38.67 -13.97 29.64
C GLU A 96 -39.21 -13.82 28.21
N ALA A 97 -39.27 -12.59 27.71
CA ALA A 97 -39.51 -12.30 26.29
C ALA A 97 -39.05 -10.88 25.93
N GLU A 98 -37.82 -10.52 26.30
CA GLU A 98 -37.14 -9.33 25.75
C GLU A 98 -35.70 -9.65 25.33
N GLU A 99 -35.47 -10.90 24.91
CA GLU A 99 -34.16 -11.36 24.44
C GLU A 99 -34.33 -12.40 23.32
N ALA A 100 -35.06 -12.01 22.26
CA ALA A 100 -35.09 -12.75 20.99
C ALA A 100 -35.55 -11.85 19.82
N ALA A 101 -35.14 -10.59 19.80
CA ALA A 101 -35.07 -9.85 18.54
C ALA A 101 -33.69 -10.15 17.93
N GLY A 102 -33.59 -11.27 17.22
CA GLY A 102 -32.41 -11.57 16.42
C GLY A 102 -32.15 -10.39 15.49
N THR A 103 -31.10 -9.62 15.77
CA THR A 103 -30.62 -8.59 14.87
C THR A 103 -30.11 -9.30 13.63
N ALA A 104 -30.94 -9.36 12.59
CA ALA A 104 -30.47 -9.74 11.27
C ALA A 104 -29.26 -8.84 10.96
N ASP A 105 -28.12 -9.46 10.65
CA ASP A 105 -26.94 -8.73 10.19
C ASP A 105 -27.41 -7.83 9.03
N PRO A 106 -27.28 -6.49 9.15
CA PRO A 106 -27.78 -5.59 8.11
C PRO A 106 -27.21 -6.00 6.77
N GLN A 107 -28.08 -6.18 5.78
CA GLN A 107 -27.69 -6.55 4.42
C GLN A 107 -26.56 -5.61 3.96
N TRP A 108 -25.40 -6.19 3.64
CA TRP A 108 -24.22 -5.41 3.28
C TRP A 108 -24.50 -4.52 2.07
N SER A 109 -24.00 -3.29 2.12
CA SER A 109 -23.99 -2.35 0.99
C SER A 109 -22.71 -1.51 1.06
N PRO A 110 -22.29 -0.85 -0.03
CA PRO A 110 -21.11 0.01 0.00
C PRO A 110 -21.18 1.13 1.04
N SER A 111 -22.37 1.50 1.52
CA SER A 111 -22.60 2.56 2.50
C SER A 111 -22.87 2.04 3.92
N CYS A 112 -22.93 0.72 4.16
CA CYS A 112 -23.29 0.15 5.46
C CYS A 112 -22.32 0.57 6.57
N TRP A 113 -21.05 0.83 6.22
CA TRP A 113 -20.00 1.30 7.13
C TRP A 113 -20.36 2.57 7.90
N ARG A 114 -21.21 3.42 7.34
CA ARG A 114 -21.64 4.69 7.96
C ARG A 114 -22.43 4.50 9.26
N SER A 115 -22.95 3.29 9.49
CA SER A 115 -23.66 2.94 10.72
C SER A 115 -22.74 2.46 11.84
N PHE A 116 -21.42 2.41 11.59
CA PHE A 116 -20.41 1.94 12.53
C PHE A 116 -19.42 3.07 12.88
N PRO A 117 -18.78 3.02 14.06
CA PRO A 117 -17.71 3.94 14.40
C PRO A 117 -16.58 3.91 13.35
N ALA A 118 -16.18 5.07 12.84
CA ALA A 118 -15.15 5.20 11.82
C ALA A 118 -13.88 5.84 12.40
N ALA A 119 -12.92 5.00 12.80
CA ALA A 119 -11.63 5.47 13.27
C ALA A 119 -10.89 6.23 12.15
N GLN A 120 -10.14 7.26 12.50
CA GLN A 120 -9.29 8.03 11.56
C GLN A 120 -10.04 8.80 10.45
N ASN A 121 -11.37 8.93 10.50
CA ASN A 121 -12.13 9.69 9.50
C ASN A 121 -11.82 11.20 9.58
N PRO A 122 -11.16 11.80 8.57
CA PRO A 122 -10.86 13.23 8.62
C PRO A 122 -12.04 14.12 8.25
N PHE A 123 -13.11 13.58 7.66
CA PHE A 123 -14.21 14.36 7.10
C PHE A 123 -15.40 14.51 8.06
N GLU A 124 -15.27 14.10 9.32
CA GLU A 124 -16.35 14.15 10.32
C GLU A 124 -16.91 15.57 10.52
N ALA A 125 -16.04 16.59 10.54
CA ALA A 125 -16.43 17.99 10.68
C ALA A 125 -16.77 18.67 9.35
N VAL A 126 -16.67 17.98 8.21
CA VAL A 126 -16.90 18.57 6.89
C VAL A 126 -18.37 18.51 6.52
N SER A 127 -18.89 19.58 5.92
CA SER A 127 -20.27 19.64 5.43
C SER A 127 -20.62 18.42 4.56
N SER A 128 -21.72 17.75 4.90
CA SER A 128 -22.22 16.58 4.18
C SER A 128 -22.54 16.88 2.71
N SER A 129 -22.90 18.14 2.38
CA SER A 129 -23.16 18.53 0.99
C SER A 129 -21.88 18.57 0.14
N ARG A 130 -20.78 19.08 0.71
CA ARG A 130 -19.47 19.20 0.06
C ARG A 130 -18.84 17.82 -0.14
N LEU A 131 -18.83 16.99 0.90
CA LEU A 131 -18.37 15.60 0.80
C LEU A 131 -19.22 14.79 -0.20
N GLY A 132 -20.55 14.93 -0.12
CA GLY A 132 -21.46 14.25 -1.05
C GLY A 132 -21.27 14.67 -2.51
N GLN A 133 -20.84 15.91 -2.79
CA GLN A 133 -20.52 16.35 -4.16
C GLN A 133 -19.28 15.63 -4.71
N ALA A 134 -18.22 15.51 -3.91
CA ALA A 134 -17.02 14.76 -4.29
C ALA A 134 -17.34 13.28 -4.54
N GLN A 135 -18.10 12.64 -3.64
CA GLN A 135 -18.52 11.24 -3.79
C GLN A 135 -19.38 11.01 -5.03
N ARG A 136 -20.36 11.88 -5.32
CA ARG A 136 -21.17 11.79 -6.55
C ARG A 136 -20.29 11.87 -7.79
N ARG A 137 -19.33 12.79 -7.82
CA ARG A 137 -18.39 12.91 -8.94
C ARG A 137 -17.57 11.64 -9.12
N LEU A 138 -16.97 11.11 -8.05
CA LEU A 138 -16.19 9.86 -8.09
C LEU A 138 -17.02 8.66 -8.56
N SER A 139 -18.28 8.55 -8.12
CA SER A 139 -19.16 7.44 -8.51
C SER A 139 -19.49 7.40 -10.00
N GLN A 140 -19.36 8.52 -10.70
CA GLN A 140 -19.58 8.64 -12.15
C GLN A 140 -18.32 8.39 -12.98
N LEU A 141 -17.14 8.41 -12.37
CA LEU A 141 -15.87 8.23 -13.07
C LEU A 141 -15.60 6.74 -13.35
N PRO A 142 -14.83 6.42 -14.41
CA PRO A 142 -14.42 5.05 -14.70
C PRO A 142 -13.69 4.37 -13.53
N PRO A 143 -13.79 3.03 -13.40
CA PRO A 143 -13.01 2.29 -12.43
C PRO A 143 -11.50 2.37 -12.73
N LEU A 144 -10.65 2.43 -11.69
CA LEU A 144 -9.19 2.42 -11.83
C LEU A 144 -8.68 0.99 -12.09
N ALA A 145 -9.21 0.03 -11.32
CA ALA A 145 -8.99 -1.40 -11.48
C ALA A 145 -10.27 -2.10 -11.99
N GLN A 146 -10.13 -2.98 -12.98
CA GLN A 146 -11.26 -3.75 -13.51
C GLN A 146 -11.56 -4.97 -12.63
N PRO A 147 -12.83 -5.37 -12.47
CA PRO A 147 -13.20 -6.57 -11.71
C PRO A 147 -12.43 -7.84 -12.09
N HIS A 148 -12.16 -8.05 -13.39
CA HIS A 148 -11.40 -9.21 -13.84
C HIS A 148 -9.93 -9.16 -13.41
N GLU A 149 -9.29 -7.98 -13.35
CA GLU A 149 -7.92 -7.83 -12.86
C GLU A 149 -7.85 -8.17 -11.36
N ILE A 150 -8.88 -7.81 -10.60
CA ILE A 150 -9.02 -8.14 -9.17
C ILE A 150 -9.18 -9.66 -8.96
N GLU A 151 -10.04 -10.32 -9.75
CA GLU A 151 -10.19 -11.79 -9.69
C GLU A 151 -8.89 -12.51 -10.06
N VAL A 152 -8.14 -11.97 -11.02
CA VAL A 152 -6.83 -12.50 -11.35
C VAL A 152 -5.86 -12.35 -10.17
N LEU A 153 -5.81 -11.19 -9.52
CA LEU A 153 -4.97 -11.02 -8.33
C LEU A 153 -5.38 -11.96 -7.19
N LEU A 154 -6.67 -12.17 -6.98
CA LEU A 154 -7.17 -13.14 -6.00
C LEU A 154 -6.70 -14.56 -6.34
N SER A 155 -6.72 -14.96 -7.62
CA SER A 155 -6.12 -16.23 -8.07
C SER A 155 -4.61 -16.29 -7.82
N ARG A 156 -3.89 -15.17 -7.95
CA ARG A 156 -2.46 -15.10 -7.63
C ARG A 156 -2.19 -15.24 -6.14
N PHE A 157 -3.02 -14.66 -5.28
CA PHE A 157 -2.92 -14.89 -3.84
C PHE A 157 -3.27 -16.33 -3.44
N ARG A 158 -4.16 -17.02 -4.19
CA ARG A 158 -4.34 -18.47 -4.02
C ARG A 158 -3.06 -19.24 -4.35
N ASP A 159 -2.39 -18.92 -5.45
CA ASP A 159 -1.10 -19.52 -5.77
C ASP A 159 -0.05 -19.26 -4.66
N VAL A 160 -0.06 -18.08 -4.04
CA VAL A 160 0.81 -17.73 -2.90
C VAL A 160 0.47 -18.57 -1.66
N TYR A 161 -0.82 -18.71 -1.35
CA TYR A 161 -1.28 -19.59 -0.28
C TYR A 161 -0.84 -21.04 -0.49
N GLU A 162 -0.76 -21.50 -1.74
CA GLU A 162 -0.29 -22.85 -2.10
C GLU A 162 1.25 -22.95 -2.19
N GLY A 163 1.99 -21.89 -1.88
CA GLY A 163 3.46 -21.86 -1.95
C GLY A 163 4.03 -21.85 -3.37
N LYS A 164 3.21 -21.57 -4.39
CA LYS A 164 3.61 -21.55 -5.81
C LYS A 164 4.15 -20.19 -6.27
N ARG A 165 3.94 -19.15 -5.46
CA ARG A 165 4.32 -17.76 -5.75
C ARG A 165 4.75 -17.03 -4.49
N PHE A 166 5.52 -15.97 -4.67
CA PHE A 166 5.93 -15.06 -3.62
C PHE A 166 5.43 -13.64 -3.92
N VAL A 167 4.95 -12.91 -2.94
CA VAL A 167 4.48 -11.52 -3.11
C VAL A 167 5.63 -10.56 -2.82
N LEU A 168 5.85 -9.62 -3.74
CA LEU A 168 6.60 -8.40 -3.50
C LEU A 168 5.64 -7.23 -3.55
N GLN A 169 5.29 -6.71 -2.38
CA GLN A 169 4.55 -5.46 -2.25
C GLN A 169 5.49 -4.32 -1.88
N GLY A 170 5.47 -3.21 -2.61
CA GLY A 170 6.39 -2.09 -2.35
C GLY A 170 6.00 -0.79 -3.03
N GLY A 171 6.40 0.34 -2.44
CA GLY A 171 6.18 1.69 -2.97
C GLY A 171 6.21 2.71 -1.84
N ASP A 172 5.60 3.88 -2.05
CA ASP A 172 5.72 4.98 -1.09
C ASP A 172 5.00 4.71 0.24
N CYS A 173 5.44 5.41 1.29
CA CYS A 173 4.69 5.48 2.54
C CYS A 173 3.33 6.16 2.30
N ALA A 174 3.38 7.36 1.73
CA ALA A 174 2.25 8.08 1.17
C ALA A 174 2.70 8.70 -0.16
N GLU A 175 1.89 8.55 -1.20
CA GLU A 175 2.12 9.21 -2.49
C GLU A 175 1.85 10.71 -2.35
N LEU A 176 2.62 11.53 -3.06
CA LEU A 176 2.39 12.96 -3.20
C LEU A 176 1.88 13.29 -4.61
N PHE A 177 0.96 14.24 -4.74
CA PHE A 177 0.49 14.71 -6.05
C PHE A 177 1.64 15.28 -6.88
N ALA A 178 2.59 15.98 -6.23
CA ALA A 178 3.77 16.53 -6.86
C ALA A 178 4.75 15.46 -7.39
N GLU A 179 4.74 14.25 -6.82
CA GLU A 179 5.60 13.13 -7.22
C GLU A 179 4.99 12.26 -8.32
N CYS A 180 3.78 12.60 -8.79
CA CYS A 180 3.13 11.97 -9.94
C CYS A 180 3.81 12.36 -11.26
N THR A 181 5.07 11.97 -11.42
CA THR A 181 5.92 12.28 -12.58
C THR A 181 6.47 11.01 -13.22
N SER A 182 6.72 11.06 -14.53
CA SER A 182 7.22 9.91 -15.29
C SER A 182 8.52 9.34 -14.73
N ALA A 183 9.44 10.20 -14.26
CA ALA A 183 10.74 9.78 -13.74
C ALA A 183 10.60 8.99 -12.41
N VAL A 184 9.87 9.54 -11.44
CA VAL A 184 9.64 8.90 -10.14
C VAL A 184 8.89 7.56 -10.32
N LEU A 185 7.84 7.56 -11.14
CA LEU A 185 7.06 6.35 -11.41
C LEU A 185 7.90 5.28 -12.12
N ALA A 186 8.70 5.66 -13.13
CA ALA A 186 9.57 4.71 -13.84
C ALA A 186 10.65 4.14 -12.91
N ALA A 187 11.27 4.96 -12.06
CA ALA A 187 12.27 4.51 -11.09
C ALA A 187 11.68 3.50 -10.09
N LYS A 188 10.47 3.75 -9.58
CA LYS A 188 9.74 2.84 -8.68
C LYS A 188 9.41 1.50 -9.35
N VAL A 189 8.86 1.53 -10.57
CA VAL A 189 8.57 0.32 -11.34
C VAL A 189 9.84 -0.46 -11.67
N ARG A 190 10.93 0.24 -12.04
CA ARG A 190 12.26 -0.33 -12.30
C ARG A 190 12.75 -1.11 -11.08
N LEU A 191 12.72 -0.49 -9.91
CA LEU A 191 13.15 -1.12 -8.66
C LEU A 191 12.32 -2.38 -8.34
N LEU A 192 10.99 -2.32 -8.45
CA LEU A 192 10.13 -3.49 -8.21
C LEU A 192 10.43 -4.65 -9.18
N LEU A 193 10.73 -4.35 -10.46
CA LEU A 193 11.10 -5.36 -11.45
C LEU A 193 12.46 -5.99 -11.15
N GLN A 194 13.46 -5.18 -10.79
CA GLN A 194 14.81 -5.65 -10.44
C GLN A 194 14.77 -6.55 -9.18
N MET A 195 14.09 -6.11 -8.13
CA MET A 195 13.88 -6.92 -6.91
C MET A 195 13.15 -8.23 -7.21
N SER A 196 12.11 -8.18 -8.06
CA SER A 196 11.38 -9.38 -8.46
C SER A 196 12.29 -10.40 -9.13
N LEU A 197 13.16 -9.95 -10.04
CA LEU A 197 14.07 -10.83 -10.76
C LEU A 197 15.07 -11.51 -9.82
N ILE A 198 15.58 -10.78 -8.82
CA ILE A 198 16.46 -11.32 -7.78
C ILE A 198 15.74 -12.43 -6.98
N LEU A 199 14.52 -12.15 -6.53
CA LEU A 199 13.72 -13.11 -5.75
C LEU A 199 13.31 -14.35 -6.56
N GLU A 200 12.90 -14.18 -7.82
CA GLU A 200 12.55 -15.29 -8.72
C GLU A 200 13.75 -16.21 -8.97
N ALA A 201 14.94 -15.63 -9.14
CA ALA A 201 16.16 -16.38 -9.39
C ALA A 201 16.58 -17.29 -8.23
N ALA A 202 16.29 -16.88 -6.99
CA ALA A 202 16.66 -17.64 -5.80
C ALA A 202 15.62 -18.66 -5.35
N THR A 203 14.34 -18.36 -5.53
CA THR A 203 13.24 -19.17 -5.00
C THR A 203 12.69 -20.18 -6.00
N ALA A 204 13.03 -20.03 -7.29
CA ALA A 204 12.36 -20.70 -8.41
C ALA A 204 10.82 -20.52 -8.43
N CYS A 205 10.29 -19.60 -7.61
CA CYS A 205 8.88 -19.26 -7.52
C CYS A 205 8.65 -17.96 -8.27
N LYS A 206 7.47 -17.80 -8.87
CA LYS A 206 7.11 -16.57 -9.58
C LYS A 206 6.73 -15.48 -8.58
N VAL A 207 7.12 -14.23 -8.87
CA VAL A 207 6.79 -13.09 -8.01
C VAL A 207 5.49 -12.43 -8.47
N VAL A 208 4.59 -12.16 -7.52
CA VAL A 208 3.42 -11.30 -7.70
C VAL A 208 3.82 -9.89 -7.26
N ARG A 209 3.81 -8.94 -8.19
CA ARG A 209 4.22 -7.55 -7.96
C ARG A 209 3.02 -6.70 -7.62
N ILE A 210 3.05 -6.08 -6.45
CA ILE A 210 1.99 -5.20 -5.97
C ILE A 210 2.62 -3.86 -5.58
N GLY A 211 2.27 -2.80 -6.29
CA GLY A 211 2.71 -1.45 -5.97
C GLY A 211 1.86 -0.86 -4.84
N ARG A 212 2.51 -0.19 -3.89
CA ARG A 212 1.86 0.86 -3.08
C ARG A 212 1.82 2.12 -3.95
N ILE A 213 0.84 2.16 -4.84
CA ILE A 213 0.82 3.07 -5.98
C ILE A 213 -0.62 3.31 -6.45
N ALA A 214 -0.86 4.50 -7.00
CA ALA A 214 -2.13 4.90 -7.60
C ALA A 214 -3.31 4.82 -6.62
N GLY A 215 -3.12 5.31 -5.40
CA GLY A 215 -4.18 5.39 -4.40
C GLY A 215 -3.71 5.62 -2.97
N GLN A 216 -2.41 5.54 -2.71
CA GLN A 216 -1.82 5.62 -1.37
C GLN A 216 -1.65 7.09 -0.90
N TYR A 217 -2.70 7.89 -1.09
CA TYR A 217 -2.72 9.33 -0.77
C TYR A 217 -3.29 9.65 0.61
N GLY A 218 -3.81 8.66 1.35
CA GLY A 218 -4.34 8.82 2.70
C GLY A 218 -3.44 8.18 3.75
N LYS A 219 -3.33 8.80 4.94
CA LYS A 219 -2.50 8.30 6.04
C LYS A 219 -3.20 8.42 7.40
N PRO A 220 -3.30 7.33 8.19
CA PRO A 220 -3.74 7.42 9.58
C PRO A 220 -2.67 8.10 10.45
N ARG A 221 -3.09 8.82 11.49
CA ARG A 221 -2.18 9.57 12.37
C ARG A 221 -2.43 9.21 13.84
N THR A 222 -1.35 9.18 14.62
CA THR A 222 -1.42 8.94 16.08
C THR A 222 -2.18 10.07 16.77
N HIS A 223 -1.91 11.32 16.40
CA HIS A 223 -2.62 12.50 16.88
C HIS A 223 -3.43 13.11 15.74
N SER A 224 -4.62 13.61 16.06
CA SER A 224 -5.49 14.26 15.08
C SER A 224 -5.04 15.68 14.74
N HIS A 225 -4.41 16.37 15.69
CA HIS A 225 -3.93 17.74 15.57
C HIS A 225 -2.48 17.85 16.03
N GLU A 226 -1.78 18.85 15.49
CA GLU A 226 -0.42 19.22 15.86
C GLU A 226 -0.29 20.75 15.96
N VAL A 227 0.74 21.22 16.67
CA VAL A 227 1.03 22.65 16.78
C VAL A 227 2.13 22.99 15.79
N VAL A 228 1.82 23.85 14.81
CA VAL A 228 2.78 24.36 13.82
C VAL A 228 2.77 25.87 13.89
N GLU A 229 3.94 26.49 14.07
CA GLU A 229 4.08 27.96 14.19
C GLU A 229 3.14 28.57 15.25
N GLY A 230 2.96 27.86 16.38
CA GLY A 230 2.09 28.29 17.49
C GLY A 230 0.58 28.13 17.25
N ARG A 231 0.16 27.58 16.10
CA ARG A 231 -1.25 27.33 15.76
C ARG A 231 -1.59 25.84 15.88
N LEU A 232 -2.71 25.52 16.52
CA LEU A 232 -3.27 24.18 16.53
C LEU A 232 -3.95 23.91 15.19
N VAL A 233 -3.42 22.96 14.42
CA VAL A 233 -3.91 22.60 13.08
C VAL A 233 -4.13 21.10 12.98
N MET A 234 -4.97 20.65 12.05
CA MET A 234 -5.08 19.22 11.79
C MET A 234 -3.75 18.68 11.28
N THR A 235 -3.37 17.53 11.82
CA THR A 235 -2.18 16.82 11.37
C THR A 235 -2.32 16.42 9.90
N TYR A 236 -1.23 16.46 9.13
CA TYR A 236 -1.28 16.12 7.71
C TYR A 236 -1.69 14.66 7.55
N ARG A 237 -2.71 14.40 6.73
CA ARG A 237 -3.33 13.08 6.56
C ARG A 237 -3.17 12.54 5.14
N GLY A 238 -2.25 13.12 4.38
CA GLY A 238 -1.99 12.77 2.99
C GLY A 238 -2.72 13.71 2.02
N ASP A 239 -2.21 13.77 0.79
CA ASP A 239 -2.62 14.75 -0.22
C ASP A 239 -4.08 14.63 -0.64
N SER A 240 -4.72 13.47 -0.42
CA SER A 240 -6.16 13.30 -0.66
C SER A 240 -7.05 13.91 0.42
N VAL A 241 -6.47 14.38 1.54
CA VAL A 241 -7.21 15.00 2.66
C VAL A 241 -6.90 16.48 2.77
N ASN A 242 -5.63 16.85 2.98
CA ASN A 242 -5.20 18.21 3.29
C ASN A 242 -3.80 18.51 2.74
N GLY A 243 -3.45 19.80 2.65
CA GLY A 243 -2.14 20.24 2.20
C GLY A 243 -1.07 20.17 3.31
N ARG A 244 0.21 20.26 2.93
CA ARG A 244 1.33 20.23 3.88
C ARG A 244 1.53 21.57 4.59
N SER A 245 1.17 22.69 3.96
CA SER A 245 1.24 24.02 4.57
C SER A 245 0.32 24.12 5.79
N PRO A 246 0.70 24.84 6.88
CA PRO A 246 -0.18 25.12 8.01
C PRO A 246 -1.51 25.77 7.61
N SER A 247 -1.54 26.55 6.53
CA SER A 247 -2.74 27.20 6.00
C SER A 247 -3.68 26.28 5.25
N GLU A 248 -3.27 25.05 4.95
CA GLU A 248 -4.01 24.10 4.10
C GLU A 248 -4.41 22.83 4.87
N ARG A 249 -4.41 22.88 6.21
CA ARG A 249 -4.64 21.70 7.06
C ARG A 249 -6.09 21.28 7.22
N ASP A 250 -7.05 22.13 6.88
CA ASP A 250 -8.45 21.73 6.88
C ASP A 250 -8.71 20.68 5.79
N PRO A 251 -9.47 19.60 6.10
CA PRO A 251 -9.85 18.60 5.11
C PRO A 251 -10.63 19.18 3.93
N GLN A 252 -10.23 18.84 2.70
CA GLN A 252 -10.82 19.31 1.45
C GLN A 252 -11.32 18.12 0.62
N PRO A 253 -12.64 17.80 0.63
CA PRO A 253 -13.18 16.65 -0.10
C PRO A 253 -12.86 16.60 -1.60
N GLU A 254 -12.58 17.75 -2.22
CA GLU A 254 -12.21 17.89 -3.62
C GLU A 254 -10.88 17.19 -3.92
N ARG A 255 -9.99 17.09 -2.92
CA ARG A 255 -8.73 16.35 -3.01
C ARG A 255 -8.95 14.83 -3.19
N LEU A 256 -10.11 14.29 -2.82
CA LEU A 256 -10.47 12.91 -3.15
C LEU A 256 -10.63 12.72 -4.67
N VAL A 257 -11.18 13.72 -5.35
CA VAL A 257 -11.34 13.72 -6.81
C VAL A 257 -9.98 13.94 -7.50
N GLU A 258 -9.15 14.82 -6.95
CA GLU A 258 -7.78 15.03 -7.41
C GLU A 258 -6.94 13.74 -7.30
N ALA A 259 -7.03 13.05 -6.16
CA ALA A 259 -6.37 11.77 -5.94
C ALA A 259 -6.78 10.71 -6.96
N TYR A 260 -8.06 10.66 -7.36
CA TYR A 260 -8.51 9.80 -8.45
C TYR A 260 -7.76 10.10 -9.76
N PHE A 261 -7.63 11.37 -10.15
CA PHE A 261 -6.99 11.73 -11.41
C PHE A 261 -5.49 11.44 -11.41
N HIS A 262 -4.80 11.66 -10.29
CA HIS A 262 -3.40 11.25 -10.14
C HIS A 262 -3.24 9.72 -10.16
N SER A 263 -4.17 8.99 -9.54
CA SER A 263 -4.20 7.52 -9.56
C SER A 263 -4.40 6.99 -10.98
N ALA A 264 -5.33 7.59 -11.74
CA ALA A 264 -5.60 7.23 -13.13
C ALA A 264 -4.39 7.49 -14.04
N ALA A 265 -3.75 8.65 -13.91
CA ALA A 265 -2.54 9.00 -14.66
C ALA A 265 -1.40 8.03 -14.36
N THR A 266 -1.21 7.71 -13.07
CA THR A 266 -0.19 6.77 -12.61
C THR A 266 -0.41 5.37 -13.15
N LEU A 267 -1.62 4.81 -13.03
CA LEU A 267 -1.94 3.48 -13.56
C LEU A 267 -1.79 3.42 -15.07
N ASN A 268 -2.24 4.45 -15.80
CA ASN A 268 -2.07 4.53 -17.24
C ASN A 268 -0.58 4.47 -17.64
N PHE A 269 0.26 5.26 -16.96
CA PHE A 269 1.69 5.28 -17.21
C PHE A 269 2.36 3.93 -16.88
N VAL A 270 2.05 3.34 -15.71
CA VAL A 270 2.58 2.03 -15.30
C VAL A 270 2.17 0.92 -16.28
N ARG A 271 0.91 0.90 -16.71
CA ARG A 271 0.43 -0.05 -17.73
C ARG A 271 1.16 0.14 -19.06
N SER A 272 1.47 1.38 -19.45
CA SER A 272 2.26 1.68 -20.65
C SER A 272 3.70 1.16 -20.52
N LEU A 273 4.37 1.42 -19.39
CA LEU A 273 5.73 0.92 -19.12
C LEU A 273 5.82 -0.60 -19.18
N LEU A 274 4.80 -1.29 -18.67
CA LEU A 274 4.74 -2.75 -18.58
C LEU A 274 4.09 -3.42 -19.79
N SER A 275 3.74 -2.63 -20.81
CA SER A 275 3.22 -3.17 -22.08
C SER A 275 4.30 -3.98 -22.80
N ARG A 276 3.86 -4.99 -23.58
CA ARG A 276 4.76 -5.94 -24.27
C ARG A 276 5.79 -5.27 -25.18
N ASP A 277 5.39 -4.19 -25.84
CA ASP A 277 6.21 -3.50 -26.85
C ASP A 277 7.03 -2.34 -26.25
N SER A 278 6.95 -2.16 -24.92
CA SER A 278 7.61 -1.09 -24.21
C SER A 278 9.13 -1.18 -24.33
N ALA A 279 9.77 -0.08 -24.75
CA ALA A 279 11.23 0.04 -24.75
C ALA A 279 11.82 -0.13 -23.34
N PHE A 280 11.04 0.21 -22.30
CA PHE A 280 11.44 0.11 -20.90
C PHE A 280 11.83 -1.32 -20.48
N LEU A 281 11.21 -2.34 -21.07
CA LEU A 281 11.46 -3.74 -20.73
C LEU A 281 12.51 -4.42 -21.62
N ARG A 282 13.02 -3.74 -22.66
CA ARG A 282 13.97 -4.34 -23.62
C ARG A 282 15.27 -4.75 -22.95
N SER A 283 15.86 -5.81 -23.48
CA SER A 283 17.17 -6.29 -23.02
C SER A 283 18.28 -5.31 -23.42
N PRO A 284 19.34 -5.15 -22.62
CA PRO A 284 20.52 -4.37 -23.01
C PRO A 284 21.12 -4.81 -24.36
N LEU A 285 20.98 -6.10 -24.70
CA LEU A 285 21.46 -6.67 -25.97
C LEU A 285 20.68 -6.17 -27.20
N GLU A 286 19.50 -5.59 -27.00
CA GLU A 286 18.60 -5.13 -28.06
C GLU A 286 18.68 -3.61 -28.29
N LEU A 287 19.40 -2.89 -27.43
CA LEU A 287 19.53 -1.45 -27.50
C LEU A 287 20.57 -1.00 -28.53
N ARG A 288 20.29 0.14 -29.16
CA ARG A 288 21.25 0.88 -29.98
C ARG A 288 21.46 2.26 -29.38
N GLY A 289 22.61 2.46 -28.73
CA GLY A 289 23.09 3.77 -28.27
C GLY A 289 22.38 4.30 -27.01
N GLY A 290 23.10 4.32 -25.88
CA GLY A 290 22.86 5.21 -24.73
C GLY A 290 21.53 5.11 -23.95
N GLU A 291 20.57 4.28 -24.36
CA GLU A 291 19.30 4.11 -23.63
C GLU A 291 19.53 3.31 -22.33
N GLU A 292 19.04 3.80 -21.18
CA GLU A 292 19.08 3.06 -19.91
C GLU A 292 18.06 1.92 -19.93
N THR A 293 18.49 0.69 -19.64
CA THR A 293 17.56 -0.43 -19.43
C THR A 293 17.09 -0.52 -17.98
N VAL A 294 15.95 -1.18 -17.79
CA VAL A 294 15.51 -1.62 -16.46
C VAL A 294 16.41 -2.72 -15.88
N TRP A 295 17.30 -3.32 -16.68
CA TRP A 295 18.16 -4.46 -16.31
C TRP A 295 19.61 -4.05 -16.01
N GLU A 296 19.88 -2.76 -15.97
CA GLU A 296 21.14 -2.20 -15.48
C GLU A 296 20.94 -1.63 -14.07
N LEU A 297 21.85 -2.00 -13.16
CA LEU A 297 21.85 -1.45 -11.81
C LEU A 297 22.70 -0.18 -11.76
N SER A 298 22.27 0.79 -10.95
CA SER A 298 23.02 2.03 -10.70
C SER A 298 24.46 1.74 -10.26
N ALA A 299 25.40 2.59 -10.67
CA ALA A 299 26.81 2.50 -10.27
C ALA A 299 27.03 2.56 -8.74
N GLN A 300 26.05 3.07 -7.99
CA GLN A 300 26.06 3.11 -6.53
C GLN A 300 25.81 1.75 -5.87
N VAL A 301 25.33 0.75 -6.62
CA VAL A 301 25.18 -0.61 -6.12
C VAL A 301 26.55 -1.28 -6.05
N ASP A 302 26.79 -2.01 -4.96
CA ASP A 302 28.02 -2.74 -4.72
C ASP A 302 28.45 -3.56 -5.97
N PRO A 303 29.73 -3.47 -6.40
CA PRO A 303 30.19 -4.14 -7.61
C PRO A 303 29.99 -5.67 -7.61
N LYS A 304 30.00 -6.33 -6.45
CA LYS A 304 29.71 -7.76 -6.35
C LYS A 304 28.23 -8.02 -6.63
N ARG A 305 27.32 -7.25 -6.02
CA ARG A 305 25.88 -7.35 -6.27
C ARG A 305 25.51 -7.05 -7.73
N ARG A 306 26.19 -6.09 -8.37
CA ARG A 306 26.01 -5.83 -9.80
C ARG A 306 26.39 -7.03 -10.66
N ARG A 307 27.54 -7.66 -10.39
CA ARG A 307 27.93 -8.91 -11.08
C ARG A 307 26.92 -10.04 -10.85
N GLU A 308 26.47 -10.24 -9.60
CA GLU A 308 25.43 -11.23 -9.28
C GLU A 308 24.13 -10.96 -10.08
N PHE A 309 23.72 -9.70 -10.22
CA PHE A 309 22.55 -9.33 -11.02
C PHE A 309 22.75 -9.55 -12.53
N GLU A 310 23.90 -9.17 -13.07
CA GLU A 310 24.28 -9.39 -14.47
C GLU A 310 24.26 -10.89 -14.83
N GLU A 311 24.71 -11.75 -13.91
CA GLU A 311 24.63 -13.21 -14.05
C GLU A 311 23.17 -13.69 -14.08
N ILE A 312 22.30 -13.16 -13.21
CA ILE A 312 20.86 -13.48 -13.20
C ILE A 312 20.22 -13.08 -14.53
N VAL A 313 20.44 -11.86 -14.99
CA VAL A 313 19.90 -11.34 -16.26
C VAL A 313 20.37 -12.19 -17.45
N SER A 314 21.66 -12.55 -17.47
CA SER A 314 22.25 -13.39 -18.50
C SER A 314 21.65 -14.79 -18.51
N ALA A 315 21.47 -15.40 -17.34
CA ALA A 315 20.89 -16.74 -17.19
C ALA A 315 19.43 -16.78 -17.67
N VAL A 316 18.63 -15.76 -17.37
CA VAL A 316 17.24 -15.65 -17.81
C VAL A 316 17.16 -15.43 -19.32
N SER A 317 18.03 -14.57 -19.87
CA SER A 317 18.11 -14.31 -21.31
C SER A 317 18.46 -15.59 -22.11
N ASN A 318 19.44 -16.36 -21.63
CA ASN A 318 19.85 -17.62 -22.28
C ASN A 318 18.74 -18.70 -22.24
N LYS A 319 18.01 -18.83 -21.13
CA LYS A 319 16.85 -19.74 -21.03
C LYS A 319 15.75 -19.38 -22.03
N SER A 320 15.50 -18.09 -22.24
CA SER A 320 14.53 -17.62 -23.24
C SER A 320 14.94 -18.03 -24.66
N ASN A 321 16.22 -17.89 -25.01
CA ASN A 321 16.75 -18.26 -26.32
C ASN A 321 16.62 -19.76 -26.62
N HIS A 322 16.90 -20.64 -25.66
CA HIS A 322 16.76 -22.09 -25.82
C HIS A 322 15.30 -22.55 -25.98
N ARG A 323 14.35 -21.86 -25.34
CA ARG A 323 12.92 -22.17 -25.44
C ARG A 323 12.31 -21.63 -26.74
N ALA A 324 12.81 -20.52 -27.26
CA ALA A 324 12.43 -20.00 -28.57
C ALA A 324 12.92 -20.89 -29.73
N SER A 325 14.13 -21.46 -29.63
CA SER A 325 14.70 -22.34 -30.65
C SER A 325 14.11 -23.75 -30.69
N SER A 326 13.33 -24.15 -29.68
CA SER A 326 12.66 -25.46 -29.57
C SER A 326 11.17 -25.43 -29.95
N LEU A 327 10.62 -24.26 -30.29
CA LEU A 327 9.26 -24.15 -30.82
C LEU A 327 9.25 -24.55 -32.32
N PRO A 328 8.32 -25.41 -32.77
CA PRO A 328 8.17 -25.70 -34.19
C PRO A 328 7.83 -24.41 -34.96
N PRO A 329 8.33 -24.23 -36.20
CA PRO A 329 8.00 -23.04 -36.98
C PRO A 329 6.48 -22.92 -37.12
N ALA A 330 5.95 -21.75 -36.79
CA ALA A 330 4.52 -21.48 -36.86
C ALA A 330 4.01 -21.76 -38.29
N ALA A 331 3.09 -22.71 -38.42
CA ALA A 331 2.41 -22.97 -39.68
C ALA A 331 1.65 -21.71 -40.11
N SER A 332 2.02 -21.16 -41.26
CA SER A 332 1.34 -20.05 -41.90
C SER A 332 -0.09 -20.47 -42.27
N SER A 333 -1.07 -20.09 -41.45
CA SER A 333 -2.48 -20.21 -41.81
C SER A 333 -2.88 -19.00 -42.67
N PRO A 334 -3.60 -19.19 -43.79
CA PRO A 334 -4.01 -18.09 -44.65
C PRO A 334 -5.18 -17.33 -44.00
N HIS A 335 -4.99 -16.06 -43.68
CA HIS A 335 -6.09 -15.18 -43.30
C HIS A 335 -6.96 -14.85 -44.53
N PRO A 336 -8.30 -14.89 -44.43
CA PRO A 336 -9.18 -14.44 -45.50
C PRO A 336 -9.12 -12.92 -45.64
N GLN A 337 -8.83 -12.44 -46.85
CA GLN A 337 -8.86 -11.02 -47.19
C GLN A 337 -10.31 -10.55 -47.33
N TYR A 338 -10.75 -9.67 -46.43
CA TYR A 338 -11.97 -8.87 -46.66
C TYR A 338 -11.60 -7.63 -47.48
N SER A 339 -12.12 -7.54 -48.69
CA SER A 339 -11.99 -6.40 -49.60
C SER A 339 -13.18 -5.45 -49.39
N PHE A 340 -12.91 -4.21 -48.97
CA PHE A 340 -13.89 -3.12 -49.05
C PHE A 340 -13.66 -2.35 -50.35
N ALA A 341 -14.68 -2.33 -51.21
CA ALA A 341 -14.69 -1.54 -52.43
C ALA A 341 -15.08 -0.09 -52.10
N THR A 342 -14.23 0.88 -52.45
CA THR A 342 -14.58 2.31 -52.50
C THR A 342 -14.72 2.76 -53.96
N PRO A 343 -15.74 3.55 -54.34
CA PRO A 343 -15.94 4.00 -55.72
C PRO A 343 -15.00 5.15 -56.11
N THR A 344 -14.64 5.16 -57.39
CA THR A 344 -13.74 6.06 -58.09
C THR A 344 -14.40 7.34 -58.59
N ALA A 345 -13.63 8.44 -58.66
CA ALA A 345 -13.84 9.56 -59.59
C ALA A 345 -12.48 10.15 -60.06
N PRO A 346 -12.36 10.76 -61.26
CA PRO A 346 -11.09 10.84 -62.01
C PRO A 346 -10.52 12.26 -62.24
N GLY A 347 -9.20 12.37 -62.46
CA GLY A 347 -8.54 13.42 -63.29
C GLY A 347 -7.38 14.23 -62.68
N PRO A 348 -6.38 14.73 -63.46
CA PRO A 348 -4.92 14.67 -63.13
C PRO A 348 -4.17 16.05 -63.21
N PRO A 349 -2.83 16.16 -63.39
CA PRO A 349 -1.63 15.50 -62.79
C PRO A 349 -0.60 16.49 -62.17
N SER A 350 0.38 16.00 -61.39
CA SER A 350 1.85 16.14 -61.65
C SER A 350 2.75 16.05 -60.39
N ASN A 351 3.87 15.34 -60.59
CA ASN A 351 5.20 15.45 -59.98
C ASN A 351 5.38 15.50 -58.45
N ALA A 352 5.90 14.41 -57.89
CA ALA A 352 7.32 14.29 -57.50
C ALA A 352 7.57 12.94 -56.82
N ALA A 353 8.63 12.26 -57.27
CA ALA A 353 9.11 11.02 -56.73
C ALA A 353 9.63 11.22 -55.29
N VAL A 354 9.07 10.47 -54.33
CA VAL A 354 9.72 10.20 -53.05
C VAL A 354 9.74 8.69 -52.86
N THR A 355 10.95 8.16 -52.94
CA THR A 355 11.30 6.76 -52.78
C THR A 355 10.82 6.26 -51.42
N ARG A 356 9.77 5.42 -51.43
CA ARG A 356 9.27 4.71 -50.25
C ARG A 356 10.14 3.49 -50.03
N THR A 357 11.26 3.66 -49.34
CA THR A 357 12.06 2.54 -48.86
C THR A 357 11.27 1.83 -47.75
N LEU A 358 10.60 0.75 -48.13
CA LEU A 358 9.98 -0.20 -47.22
C LEU A 358 11.07 -0.77 -46.31
N PHE A 359 11.14 -0.31 -45.06
CA PHE A 359 11.83 -1.03 -43.99
C PHE A 359 10.98 -2.25 -43.60
N THR A 360 10.98 -3.27 -44.45
CA THR A 360 10.58 -4.63 -44.08
C THR A 360 11.77 -5.34 -43.43
N ARG A 361 12.06 -4.96 -42.17
CA ARG A 361 12.79 -5.83 -41.26
C ARG A 361 11.94 -6.01 -40.02
N ARG A 362 11.20 -7.12 -39.98
CA ARG A 362 10.69 -7.65 -38.71
C ARG A 362 11.87 -7.77 -37.75
N PRO A 363 11.82 -7.19 -36.54
CA PRO A 363 12.84 -7.49 -35.55
C PRO A 363 12.80 -9.01 -35.26
N PRO A 364 13.96 -9.63 -34.99
CA PRO A 364 14.02 -11.06 -34.76
C PRO A 364 13.20 -11.43 -33.51
N LEU A 365 12.50 -12.57 -33.57
CA LEU A 365 11.57 -13.14 -32.58
C LEU A 365 12.19 -13.52 -31.21
N PHE A 366 13.31 -12.90 -30.82
CA PHE A 366 14.22 -13.42 -29.79
C PHE A 366 13.98 -12.91 -28.35
N ALA A 367 12.95 -12.11 -28.11
CA ALA A 367 12.64 -11.53 -26.78
C ALA A 367 11.43 -12.16 -26.06
N GLY A 368 10.77 -13.14 -26.69
CA GLY A 368 9.33 -13.37 -26.50
C GLY A 368 8.86 -13.87 -25.12
N LEU A 369 9.64 -14.68 -24.39
CA LEU A 369 9.09 -15.39 -23.22
C LEU A 369 9.17 -14.61 -21.91
N PHE A 370 10.24 -13.85 -21.69
CA PHE A 370 10.36 -12.99 -20.52
C PHE A 370 9.40 -11.79 -20.60
N LEU A 371 9.27 -11.19 -21.79
CA LEU A 371 8.30 -10.11 -22.06
C LEU A 371 6.85 -10.60 -21.94
N GLN A 372 6.55 -11.85 -22.31
CA GLN A 372 5.20 -12.40 -22.22
C GLN A 372 4.77 -12.66 -20.75
N GLU A 373 5.69 -13.02 -19.85
CA GLU A 373 5.40 -13.23 -18.42
C GLU A 373 5.47 -11.95 -17.58
N ALA A 374 6.39 -11.03 -17.89
CA ALA A 374 6.44 -9.70 -17.25
C ALA A 374 5.19 -8.86 -17.59
N SER A 375 4.69 -8.97 -18.83
CA SER A 375 3.52 -8.23 -19.31
C SER A 375 2.18 -8.87 -18.98
N ALA A 376 2.11 -10.18 -18.73
CA ALA A 376 0.81 -10.86 -18.72
C ALA A 376 -0.16 -10.33 -17.66
N LEU A 377 0.33 -9.73 -16.55
CA LEU A 377 -0.52 -9.05 -15.56
C LEU A 377 0.07 -7.79 -14.91
N GLY A 378 1.23 -7.30 -15.36
CA GLY A 378 1.81 -6.04 -14.87
C GLY A 378 2.01 -5.98 -13.34
N CYS A 379 2.09 -4.76 -12.82
CA CYS A 379 2.17 -4.44 -11.39
C CYS A 379 0.76 -4.07 -10.91
N PHE A 380 0.25 -4.73 -9.87
CA PHE A 380 -1.07 -4.44 -9.32
C PHE A 380 -1.01 -3.22 -8.38
N ALA A 381 -1.97 -2.30 -8.46
CA ALA A 381 -2.09 -1.19 -7.52
C ALA A 381 -2.72 -1.61 -6.18
N SER A 382 -2.22 -1.01 -5.09
CA SER A 382 -2.74 -1.22 -3.73
C SER A 382 -2.57 0.02 -2.86
N HIS A 383 -3.50 0.18 -1.91
CA HIS A 383 -3.46 1.23 -0.89
C HIS A 383 -4.24 0.83 0.38
N GLU A 384 -4.04 1.58 1.46
CA GLU A 384 -4.82 1.45 2.68
C GLU A 384 -6.23 1.98 2.44
N ALA A 385 -7.26 1.19 2.73
CA ALA A 385 -8.66 1.60 2.62
C ALA A 385 -9.06 2.54 3.78
N VAL A 386 -8.29 3.60 4.03
CA VAL A 386 -8.44 4.48 5.20
C VAL A 386 -9.55 5.52 5.01
N LEU A 387 -9.74 6.02 3.79
CA LEU A 387 -10.72 7.07 3.45
C LEU A 387 -12.01 6.46 2.89
N LEU A 388 -12.84 5.90 3.77
CA LEU A 388 -14.08 5.20 3.37
C LEU A 388 -15.03 6.01 2.45
N PRO A 389 -15.13 7.36 2.52
CA PRO A 389 -15.91 8.10 1.52
C PRO A 389 -15.40 7.94 0.08
N TYR A 390 -14.09 7.80 -0.11
CA TYR A 390 -13.47 7.54 -1.41
C TYR A 390 -13.72 6.10 -1.85
N GLU A 391 -13.45 5.14 -0.98
CA GLU A 391 -13.62 3.70 -1.26
C GLU A 391 -15.08 3.35 -1.57
N GLU A 392 -16.04 3.89 -0.80
CA GLU A 392 -17.47 3.76 -1.09
C GLU A 392 -17.81 4.28 -2.49
N ALA A 393 -17.30 5.46 -2.85
CA ALA A 393 -17.58 6.08 -4.13
C ALA A 393 -16.89 5.37 -5.31
N MET A 394 -15.82 4.62 -5.06
CA MET A 394 -15.09 3.81 -6.04
C MET A 394 -15.55 2.35 -6.10
N THR A 395 -16.48 1.95 -5.22
CA THR A 395 -17.06 0.60 -5.27
C THR A 395 -18.03 0.46 -6.45
N ARG A 396 -17.95 -0.65 -7.17
CA ARG A 396 -18.80 -1.00 -8.32
C ARG A 396 -19.36 -2.40 -8.15
N GLN A 397 -20.59 -2.61 -8.62
CA GLN A 397 -21.19 -3.93 -8.68
C GLN A 397 -21.00 -4.53 -10.08
N TYR A 398 -20.53 -5.78 -10.14
CA TYR A 398 -20.40 -6.55 -11.37
C TYR A 398 -20.75 -8.01 -11.07
N ASP A 399 -21.68 -8.58 -11.85
CA ASP A 399 -22.16 -9.96 -11.70
C ASP A 399 -22.57 -10.29 -10.25
N GLY A 400 -23.38 -9.42 -9.65
CA GLY A 400 -23.88 -9.58 -8.28
C GLY A 400 -22.85 -9.35 -7.16
N LYS A 401 -21.56 -9.19 -7.48
CA LYS A 401 -20.46 -8.98 -6.52
C LYS A 401 -20.04 -7.52 -6.50
N PHE A 402 -19.55 -7.07 -5.35
CA PHE A 402 -19.01 -5.72 -5.20
C PHE A 402 -17.48 -5.73 -5.22
N TYR A 403 -16.91 -4.83 -6.01
CA TYR A 403 -15.48 -4.63 -6.14
C TYR A 403 -15.19 -3.18 -5.78
N ASP A 404 -14.26 -2.95 -4.88
CA ASP A 404 -13.69 -1.62 -4.78
C ASP A 404 -12.70 -1.45 -5.93
N THR A 405 -13.05 -0.56 -6.85
CA THR A 405 -12.29 -0.35 -8.08
C THR A 405 -11.28 0.78 -7.96
N SER A 406 -11.04 1.28 -6.74
CA SER A 406 -9.96 2.21 -6.45
C SER A 406 -8.57 1.57 -6.60
N GLY A 407 -8.46 0.26 -6.32
CA GLY A 407 -7.22 -0.50 -6.37
C GLY A 407 -7.48 -2.01 -6.51
N HIS A 408 -6.43 -2.79 -6.77
CA HIS A 408 -6.57 -4.24 -6.95
C HIS A 408 -6.57 -4.98 -5.61
N PHE A 409 -5.70 -4.52 -4.70
CA PHE A 409 -5.53 -5.04 -3.34
C PHE A 409 -5.65 -3.90 -2.36
N LEU A 410 -6.47 -4.07 -1.33
CA LEU A 410 -6.68 -3.07 -0.28
C LEU A 410 -6.26 -3.67 1.06
N TRP A 411 -5.82 -2.84 2.00
CA TRP A 411 -5.64 -3.30 3.38
C TRP A 411 -6.30 -2.39 4.41
N VAL A 412 -6.63 -2.99 5.55
CA VAL A 412 -6.98 -2.26 6.78
C VAL A 412 -5.74 -2.11 7.65
N GLY A 413 -5.52 -0.89 8.14
CA GLY A 413 -4.38 -0.55 8.98
C GLY A 413 -4.54 -1.04 10.42
N ASP A 414 -3.43 -1.06 11.16
CA ASP A 414 -3.41 -1.52 12.56
C ASP A 414 -4.23 -0.60 13.48
N ARG A 415 -4.49 0.65 13.06
CA ARG A 415 -5.32 1.64 13.77
C ARG A 415 -6.80 1.62 13.37
N THR A 416 -7.16 0.86 12.34
CA THR A 416 -8.49 0.84 11.72
C THR A 416 -9.08 -0.57 11.61
N ARG A 417 -8.42 -1.60 12.17
CA ARG A 417 -8.84 -3.01 12.09
C ARG A 417 -9.79 -3.46 13.22
N GLN A 418 -10.40 -2.55 13.97
CA GLN A 418 -11.33 -2.91 15.03
C GLN A 418 -12.53 -3.66 14.41
N LEU A 419 -12.88 -4.83 14.98
CA LEU A 419 -13.86 -5.76 14.41
C LEU A 419 -15.26 -5.15 14.23
N ASP A 420 -15.65 -4.28 15.15
CA ASP A 420 -16.93 -3.59 15.22
C ASP A 420 -16.92 -2.19 14.55
N HIS A 421 -15.84 -1.83 13.86
CA HIS A 421 -15.69 -0.53 13.22
C HIS A 421 -15.89 -0.56 11.70
N ALA A 422 -16.12 0.63 11.16
CA ALA A 422 -16.48 0.89 9.78
C ALA A 422 -15.58 0.20 8.73
N HIS A 423 -14.27 0.15 8.93
CA HIS A 423 -13.33 -0.41 7.95
C HIS A 423 -13.49 -1.91 7.75
N ILE A 424 -13.62 -2.70 8.84
CA ILE A 424 -13.89 -4.14 8.73
C ILE A 424 -15.27 -4.38 8.11
N GLN A 425 -16.27 -3.59 8.53
CA GLN A 425 -17.64 -3.70 8.05
C GLN A 425 -17.79 -3.29 6.57
N PHE A 426 -16.97 -2.36 6.09
CA PHE A 426 -16.86 -2.03 4.68
C PHE A 426 -16.20 -3.19 3.91
N CYS A 427 -15.00 -3.61 4.32
CA CYS A 427 -14.22 -4.59 3.57
C CYS A 427 -14.83 -5.99 3.52
N ARG A 428 -15.70 -6.39 4.47
CA ARG A 428 -16.29 -7.74 4.51
C ARG A 428 -17.14 -8.11 3.29
N GLY A 429 -17.73 -7.13 2.61
CA GLY A 429 -18.56 -7.38 1.43
C GLY A 429 -17.88 -7.11 0.09
N LEU A 430 -16.61 -6.69 0.11
CA LEU A 430 -15.82 -6.53 -1.11
C LEU A 430 -15.37 -7.89 -1.62
N ARG A 431 -15.16 -7.99 -2.93
CA ARG A 431 -14.58 -9.18 -3.57
C ARG A 431 -13.05 -9.16 -3.58
N ASN A 432 -12.43 -7.98 -3.57
CA ASN A 432 -10.98 -7.76 -3.55
C ASN A 432 -10.26 -8.63 -2.51
N PRO A 433 -9.04 -9.13 -2.76
CA PRO A 433 -8.19 -9.60 -1.67
C PRO A 433 -7.96 -8.46 -0.66
N ILE A 434 -8.07 -8.76 0.64
CA ILE A 434 -8.00 -7.78 1.73
C ILE A 434 -6.81 -8.10 2.64
N GLY A 435 -5.91 -7.13 2.77
CA GLY A 435 -4.83 -7.13 3.74
C GLY A 435 -5.29 -6.70 5.13
N VAL A 436 -4.70 -7.25 6.18
CA VAL A 436 -4.90 -6.82 7.57
C VAL A 436 -3.54 -6.63 8.20
N LYS A 437 -3.22 -5.40 8.63
CA LYS A 437 -1.98 -5.13 9.37
C LYS A 437 -2.07 -5.71 10.78
N VAL A 438 -1.09 -6.53 11.15
CA VAL A 438 -1.03 -7.22 12.45
C VAL A 438 0.18 -6.71 13.23
N GLY A 439 -0.06 -5.76 14.13
CA GLY A 439 0.97 -5.18 15.00
C GLY A 439 1.17 -5.91 16.33
N PRO A 440 2.11 -5.45 17.17
CA PRO A 440 2.43 -6.06 18.46
C PRO A 440 1.28 -6.12 19.49
N SER A 441 0.24 -5.30 19.31
CA SER A 441 -0.95 -5.31 20.17
C SER A 441 -2.01 -6.32 19.73
N ALA A 442 -1.82 -7.01 18.60
CA ALA A 442 -2.78 -7.95 18.07
C ALA A 442 -2.96 -9.17 18.97
N ARG A 443 -4.22 -9.52 19.25
CA ARG A 443 -4.56 -10.74 19.98
C ARG A 443 -4.90 -11.86 19.00
N PRO A 444 -4.39 -13.10 19.19
CA PRO A 444 -4.67 -14.19 18.26
C PRO A 444 -6.16 -14.47 18.03
N ASP A 445 -6.98 -14.45 19.08
CA ASP A 445 -8.43 -14.67 18.97
C ASP A 445 -9.16 -13.56 18.20
N GLU A 446 -8.69 -12.32 18.33
CA GLU A 446 -9.20 -11.17 17.58
C GLU A 446 -8.87 -11.30 16.08
N ILE A 447 -7.63 -11.68 15.76
CA ILE A 447 -7.19 -11.87 14.37
C ILE A 447 -7.99 -12.97 13.68
N VAL A 448 -8.23 -14.11 14.37
CA VAL A 448 -9.07 -15.18 13.83
C VAL A 448 -10.49 -14.67 13.54
N LYS A 449 -11.10 -13.90 14.45
CA LYS A 449 -12.44 -13.32 14.23
C LYS A 449 -12.45 -12.37 13.03
N ILE A 450 -11.46 -11.50 12.91
CA ILE A 450 -11.31 -10.60 11.74
C ILE A 450 -11.23 -11.42 10.44
N CYS A 451 -10.42 -12.47 10.41
CA CYS A 451 -10.31 -13.35 9.25
C CYS A 451 -11.65 -13.99 8.86
N LEU A 452 -12.40 -14.50 9.83
CA LEU A 452 -13.71 -15.11 9.59
C LEU A 452 -14.75 -14.08 9.11
N THR A 453 -14.70 -12.84 9.63
CA THR A 453 -15.58 -11.75 9.17
C THR A 453 -15.27 -11.34 7.73
N LEU A 454 -14.00 -11.23 7.37
CA LEU A 454 -13.58 -10.80 6.01
C LEU A 454 -13.62 -11.94 4.98
N ASN A 455 -13.64 -13.20 5.43
CA ASN A 455 -13.58 -14.38 4.57
C ASN A 455 -14.49 -15.51 5.10
N PRO A 456 -15.81 -15.32 5.13
CA PRO A 456 -16.74 -16.32 5.66
C PRO A 456 -16.75 -17.63 4.87
N GLU A 457 -16.48 -17.56 3.56
CA GLU A 457 -16.34 -18.73 2.68
C GLU A 457 -14.94 -19.38 2.75
N ASN A 458 -14.07 -18.86 3.62
CA ASN A 458 -12.70 -19.32 3.82
C ASN A 458 -11.89 -19.45 2.52
N ILE A 459 -12.10 -18.58 1.52
CA ILE A 459 -11.46 -18.66 0.20
C ILE A 459 -9.95 -18.42 0.35
N PRO A 460 -9.05 -19.31 -0.16
CA PRO A 460 -7.62 -19.08 -0.06
C PRO A 460 -7.20 -17.85 -0.86
N GLY A 461 -6.34 -17.02 -0.25
CA GLY A 461 -5.87 -15.76 -0.83
C GLY A 461 -6.81 -14.56 -0.65
N LYS A 462 -8.01 -14.76 -0.08
CA LYS A 462 -8.96 -13.68 0.17
C LYS A 462 -8.50 -12.74 1.29
N VAL A 463 -7.95 -13.29 2.36
CA VAL A 463 -7.36 -12.52 3.48
C VAL A 463 -5.86 -12.69 3.49
N VAL A 464 -5.17 -11.57 3.65
CA VAL A 464 -3.71 -11.47 3.70
C VAL A 464 -3.31 -10.85 5.04
N LEU A 465 -2.70 -11.60 5.94
CA LEU A 465 -2.20 -11.08 7.21
C LEU A 465 -0.81 -10.48 7.00
N ILE A 466 -0.64 -9.20 7.32
CA ILE A 466 0.58 -8.42 7.10
C ILE A 466 1.19 -8.11 8.48
N THR A 467 2.12 -8.96 8.94
CA THR A 467 2.72 -8.85 10.27
C THR A 467 3.79 -7.78 10.31
N ARG A 468 3.74 -6.91 11.32
CA ARG A 468 4.69 -5.80 11.54
C ARG A 468 5.12 -5.73 13.01
N LEU A 469 5.75 -6.81 13.47
CA LEU A 469 5.97 -7.13 14.87
C LEU A 469 7.27 -6.54 15.44
N GLY A 470 8.16 -6.07 14.56
CA GLY A 470 9.49 -5.59 14.91
C GLY A 470 10.49 -6.74 15.10
N ALA A 471 11.76 -6.49 14.81
CA ALA A 471 12.85 -7.47 14.92
C ALA A 471 12.95 -8.05 16.35
N ALA A 472 12.79 -7.20 17.37
CA ALA A 472 12.81 -7.59 18.77
C ALA A 472 11.56 -8.38 19.21
N GLY A 473 10.48 -8.31 18.43
CA GLY A 473 9.17 -8.83 18.79
C GLY A 473 8.77 -10.11 18.08
N VAL A 474 9.20 -10.29 16.82
CA VAL A 474 8.70 -11.33 15.92
C VAL A 474 8.84 -12.74 16.47
N GLY A 475 9.98 -13.10 17.03
CA GLY A 475 10.24 -14.45 17.54
C GLY A 475 9.32 -14.88 18.68
N ARG A 476 8.78 -13.92 19.45
CA ARG A 476 7.86 -14.18 20.56
C ARG A 476 6.38 -14.08 20.13
N GLN A 477 6.07 -13.15 19.23
CA GLN A 477 4.68 -12.75 18.96
C GLN A 477 4.08 -13.43 17.73
N LEU A 478 4.91 -13.86 16.76
CA LEU A 478 4.41 -14.55 15.58
C LEU A 478 3.91 -15.98 15.89
N PRO A 479 4.60 -16.82 16.69
CA PRO A 479 4.16 -18.20 16.93
C PRO A 479 2.71 -18.34 17.43
N PRO A 480 2.24 -17.61 18.45
CA PRO A 480 0.85 -17.72 18.91
C PRO A 480 -0.18 -17.29 17.86
N LEU A 481 0.17 -16.39 16.95
CA LEU A 481 -0.69 -16.00 15.83
C LEU A 481 -0.82 -17.13 14.81
N LEU A 482 0.30 -17.79 14.48
CA LEU A 482 0.31 -18.93 13.56
C LEU A 482 -0.52 -20.08 14.13
N GLU A 483 -0.31 -20.42 15.40
CA GLU A 483 -1.03 -21.48 16.11
C GLU A 483 -2.54 -21.23 16.08
N ALA A 484 -3.00 -20.04 16.47
CA ALA A 484 -4.42 -19.72 16.49
C ALA A 484 -5.07 -19.77 15.08
N VAL A 485 -4.36 -19.30 14.05
CA VAL A 485 -4.85 -19.35 12.66
C VAL A 485 -4.93 -20.79 12.14
N LEU A 486 -3.92 -21.61 12.44
CA LEU A 486 -3.89 -23.03 12.08
C LEU A 486 -4.99 -23.81 12.80
N GLU A 487 -5.14 -23.63 14.11
CA GLU A 487 -6.18 -24.28 14.92
C GLU A 487 -7.59 -23.91 14.46
N ALA A 488 -7.81 -22.65 14.08
CA ALA A 488 -9.09 -22.19 13.54
C ALA A 488 -9.37 -22.65 12.11
N GLY A 489 -8.38 -23.22 11.40
CA GLY A 489 -8.52 -23.68 10.01
C GLY A 489 -8.77 -22.54 9.01
N VAL A 490 -8.41 -21.30 9.34
CA VAL A 490 -8.62 -20.14 8.47
C VAL A 490 -7.48 -20.02 7.44
N ARG A 491 -7.85 -19.91 6.16
CA ARG A 491 -6.90 -19.93 5.03
C ARG A 491 -6.49 -18.51 4.67
N VAL A 492 -5.31 -18.12 5.16
CA VAL A 492 -4.75 -16.77 4.97
C VAL A 492 -3.38 -16.84 4.28
N VAL A 493 -3.04 -15.77 3.57
CA VAL A 493 -1.67 -15.53 3.10
C VAL A 493 -0.92 -14.69 4.14
N TRP A 494 0.34 -15.03 4.41
CA TRP A 494 1.19 -14.27 5.33
C TRP A 494 2.16 -13.39 4.57
N LEU A 495 2.21 -12.10 4.90
CA LEU A 495 3.24 -11.16 4.45
C LEU A 495 3.97 -10.55 5.65
N CYS A 496 5.25 -10.24 5.47
CA CYS A 496 6.05 -9.50 6.45
C CYS A 496 6.16 -8.04 6.04
N ASP A 497 5.75 -7.13 6.94
CA ASP A 497 6.04 -5.69 6.87
C ASP A 497 7.11 -5.36 7.93
N PRO A 498 8.40 -5.41 7.55
CA PRO A 498 9.48 -5.15 8.48
C PRO A 498 9.70 -3.65 8.71
N MET A 499 8.91 -2.77 8.11
CA MET A 499 9.15 -1.34 8.16
C MET A 499 8.55 -0.76 9.42
N HIS A 500 7.24 -0.94 9.59
CA HIS A 500 6.48 -0.20 10.58
C HIS A 500 6.75 -0.68 12.01
N GLY A 501 7.11 -1.95 12.21
CA GLY A 501 7.47 -2.51 13.51
C GLY A 501 8.81 -1.99 14.06
N ASN A 502 9.69 -1.49 13.17
CA ASN A 502 11.05 -1.08 13.49
C ASN A 502 11.25 0.45 13.43
N THR A 503 10.17 1.24 13.40
CA THR A 503 10.27 2.70 13.50
C THR A 503 10.63 3.10 14.93
N GLN A 504 11.77 3.76 15.09
CA GLN A 504 12.18 4.43 16.31
C GLN A 504 11.90 5.93 16.21
N VAL A 505 11.47 6.56 17.30
CA VAL A 505 11.22 8.01 17.36
C VAL A 505 12.24 8.62 18.32
N THR A 506 13.04 9.57 17.84
CA THR A 506 14.00 10.28 18.68
C THR A 506 13.29 11.22 19.67
N PRO A 507 13.96 11.70 20.73
CA PRO A 507 13.38 12.69 21.65
C PRO A 507 12.89 13.96 20.93
N GLU A 508 13.51 14.33 19.81
CA GLU A 508 13.13 15.46 18.95
C GLU A 508 11.96 15.14 18.00
N GLY A 509 11.36 13.95 18.10
CA GLY A 509 10.22 13.52 17.31
C GLY A 509 10.57 13.01 15.90
N LYS A 510 11.86 12.85 15.56
CA LYS A 510 12.27 12.34 14.25
C LYS A 510 12.12 10.83 14.18
N LYS A 511 11.54 10.32 13.09
CA LYS A 511 11.41 8.89 12.83
C LYS A 511 12.68 8.34 12.18
N ARG A 512 13.12 7.18 12.64
CA ARG A 512 14.26 6.44 12.08
C ARG A 512 13.92 4.97 11.93
N ARG A 513 14.55 4.33 10.94
CA ARG A 513 14.53 2.89 10.75
C ARG A 513 15.95 2.44 10.41
N TYR A 514 16.38 1.33 11.00
CA TYR A 514 17.68 0.72 10.74
C TYR A 514 17.50 -0.45 9.79
N PHE A 515 18.30 -0.49 8.73
CA PHE A 515 18.26 -1.54 7.71
C PHE A 515 18.37 -2.93 8.32
N GLU A 516 19.28 -3.10 9.28
CA GLU A 516 19.58 -4.38 9.91
C GLU A 516 18.39 -4.90 10.73
N ASP A 517 17.67 -4.03 11.44
CA ASP A 517 16.46 -4.40 12.16
C ASP A 517 15.38 -4.88 11.18
N MET A 518 15.18 -4.15 10.08
CA MET A 518 14.21 -4.53 9.06
C MET A 518 14.55 -5.87 8.42
N LEU A 519 15.82 -6.11 8.08
CA LEU A 519 16.28 -7.38 7.54
C LEU A 519 16.09 -8.52 8.55
N ASN A 520 16.47 -8.29 9.80
CA ASN A 520 16.34 -9.28 10.88
C ASN A 520 14.87 -9.68 11.10
N GLU A 521 13.92 -8.75 11.01
CA GLU A 521 12.50 -9.11 11.09
C GLU A 521 12.06 -10.05 9.96
N VAL A 522 12.48 -9.80 8.71
CA VAL A 522 12.14 -10.68 7.58
C VAL A 522 12.74 -12.06 7.74
N VAL A 523 14.05 -12.13 8.05
CA VAL A 523 14.79 -13.37 8.23
C VAL A 523 14.20 -14.22 9.36
N ASN A 524 13.92 -13.59 10.51
CA ASN A 524 13.30 -14.27 11.64
C ASN A 524 11.87 -14.73 11.32
N THR A 525 11.10 -13.95 10.56
CA THR A 525 9.76 -14.34 10.11
C THR A 525 9.82 -15.60 9.25
N LEU A 526 10.73 -15.66 8.27
CA LEU A 526 10.98 -16.86 7.45
C LEU A 526 11.30 -18.08 8.33
N ASP A 527 12.16 -17.92 9.33
CA ASP A 527 12.58 -18.99 10.23
C ASP A 527 11.47 -19.48 11.16
N VAL A 528 10.62 -18.57 11.66
CA VAL A 528 9.45 -18.93 12.48
C VAL A 528 8.44 -19.71 11.64
N HIS A 529 8.08 -19.24 10.43
CA HIS A 529 7.15 -19.97 9.57
C HIS A 529 7.63 -21.42 9.30
N ARG A 530 8.91 -21.61 8.96
CA ARG A 530 9.49 -22.95 8.71
C ARG A 530 9.43 -23.90 9.92
N ARG A 531 9.42 -23.37 11.14
CA ARG A 531 9.34 -24.15 12.39
C ARG A 531 7.90 -24.50 12.78
N HIS A 532 6.91 -23.78 12.25
CA HIS A 532 5.49 -23.91 12.60
C HIS A 532 4.63 -24.46 11.44
N ASP A 533 5.24 -25.25 10.54
CA ASP A 533 4.59 -25.86 9.37
C ASP A 533 3.71 -24.87 8.57
N SER A 534 4.24 -23.66 8.42
CA SER A 534 3.65 -22.55 7.67
C SER A 534 4.70 -21.98 6.72
N HIS A 535 4.31 -21.08 5.82
CA HIS A 535 5.25 -20.36 4.97
C HIS A 535 4.93 -18.88 4.90
N LEU A 536 5.98 -18.08 4.82
CA LEU A 536 5.86 -16.67 4.49
C LEU A 536 5.56 -16.54 3.00
N GLY A 537 4.42 -15.96 2.65
CA GLY A 537 3.97 -15.77 1.28
C GLY A 537 4.55 -14.55 0.58
N GLY A 538 5.18 -13.63 1.30
CA GLY A 538 5.78 -12.44 0.71
C GLY A 538 6.19 -11.35 1.69
N VAL A 539 6.50 -10.19 1.13
CA VAL A 539 7.00 -9.01 1.85
C VAL A 539 6.28 -7.74 1.43
N HIS A 540 6.18 -6.79 2.36
CA HIS A 540 5.54 -5.48 2.21
C HIS A 540 6.52 -4.39 2.63
N PHE A 541 7.03 -3.62 1.68
CA PHE A 541 8.00 -2.54 1.93
C PHE A 541 7.46 -1.15 1.69
N GLU A 542 8.07 -0.17 2.36
CA GLU A 542 8.05 1.23 1.96
C GLU A 542 9.40 1.54 1.30
N LEU A 543 9.40 1.84 0.01
CA LEU A 543 10.60 2.01 -0.80
C LEU A 543 10.41 3.06 -1.89
N THR A 544 11.50 3.66 -2.34
CA THR A 544 11.55 4.54 -3.52
C THR A 544 12.69 4.12 -4.44
N GLY A 545 12.50 4.34 -5.74
CA GLY A 545 13.57 4.17 -6.74
C GLY A 545 14.60 5.30 -6.73
N GLU A 546 14.43 6.29 -5.87
CA GLU A 546 15.30 7.45 -5.72
C GLU A 546 16.44 7.20 -4.73
N HIS A 547 17.45 8.07 -4.80
CA HIS A 547 18.60 8.07 -3.90
C HIS A 547 18.33 8.99 -2.71
N VAL A 548 17.53 8.49 -1.77
CA VAL A 548 17.18 9.19 -0.52
C VAL A 548 17.96 8.65 0.67
N PHE A 549 18.13 9.46 1.71
CA PHE A 549 18.81 9.09 2.97
C PHE A 549 17.84 9.06 4.14
N GLU A 550 16.78 8.27 4.02
CA GLU A 550 15.70 8.20 5.02
C GLU A 550 15.95 7.12 6.09
N CYS A 551 16.43 5.93 5.68
CA CYS A 551 16.79 4.83 6.59
C CYS A 551 18.31 4.77 6.83
N SER A 552 18.70 4.42 8.05
CA SER A 552 20.10 4.24 8.44
C SER A 552 20.60 2.82 8.13
N GLY A 553 21.91 2.68 7.88
CA GLY A 553 22.56 1.39 7.65
C GLY A 553 22.46 0.89 6.21
N GLY A 554 22.67 -0.42 6.04
CA GLY A 554 22.75 -1.06 4.72
C GLY A 554 24.11 -0.87 4.03
N PRO A 555 24.22 -1.23 2.74
CA PRO A 555 25.51 -1.47 2.08
C PRO A 555 26.38 -0.22 1.93
N MET A 556 25.78 0.97 1.93
CA MET A 556 26.49 2.24 1.83
C MET A 556 26.83 2.84 3.21
N GLY A 557 26.50 2.15 4.31
CA GLY A 557 26.70 2.68 5.66
C GLY A 557 25.97 4.01 5.89
N CYS A 558 24.83 4.22 5.21
CA CYS A 558 24.14 5.50 5.19
C CYS A 558 23.79 5.95 6.61
N ASP A 559 24.27 7.12 7.00
CA ASP A 559 23.85 7.74 8.24
C ASP A 559 22.74 8.75 7.94
N ALA A 560 21.48 8.34 8.13
CA ALA A 560 20.31 9.23 8.01
C ALA A 560 20.31 10.39 9.04
N THR A 561 21.34 10.55 9.88
CA THR A 561 21.55 11.73 10.73
C THR A 561 22.51 12.74 10.08
N ALA A 562 23.55 12.25 9.40
CA ALA A 562 24.65 13.06 8.87
C ALA A 562 24.44 13.43 7.40
N ASP A 563 23.81 12.54 6.62
CA ASP A 563 23.65 12.66 5.17
C ASP A 563 22.22 13.03 4.74
N ALA A 564 21.33 13.25 5.71
CA ALA A 564 19.91 13.42 5.46
C ALA A 564 19.51 14.88 5.20
N GLU A 565 18.89 15.11 4.04
CA GLU A 565 17.68 15.95 4.03
C GLU A 565 16.65 15.21 4.90
N PRO A 566 16.12 15.81 5.97
CA PRO A 566 15.19 15.10 6.86
C PRO A 566 14.07 14.49 6.05
N ALA A 567 13.77 13.19 6.24
CA ALA A 567 12.52 12.62 5.76
C ALA A 567 11.40 13.60 6.13
N GLU A 568 10.58 14.02 5.17
CA GLU A 568 9.55 15.02 5.45
C GLU A 568 8.77 14.54 6.69
N ALA A 569 8.64 15.41 7.70
CA ALA A 569 8.09 15.05 9.02
C ALA A 569 6.70 14.36 8.97
N PHE A 570 6.06 14.43 7.80
CA PHE A 570 4.76 13.90 7.46
C PHE A 570 4.76 12.40 7.11
N CYS A 571 5.86 11.86 6.59
CA CYS A 571 5.98 10.48 6.11
C CYS A 571 6.87 9.60 7.00
N ASP A 572 6.91 8.29 6.71
CA ASP A 572 7.80 7.35 7.41
C ASP A 572 9.02 7.05 6.51
N PRO A 573 10.21 6.76 7.08
CA PRO A 573 11.42 6.54 6.30
C PRO A 573 11.36 5.34 5.33
N ARG A 574 11.60 5.56 4.04
CA ARG A 574 11.61 4.56 2.97
C ARG A 574 12.99 3.94 2.79
N LEU A 575 13.03 2.68 2.32
CA LEU A 575 14.25 2.12 1.74
C LEU A 575 14.56 2.87 0.44
N ASN A 576 15.79 3.32 0.29
CA ASN A 576 16.26 3.85 -0.99
C ASN A 576 16.56 2.73 -1.99
N TYR A 577 16.94 3.12 -3.21
CA TYR A 577 17.26 2.18 -4.30
C TYR A 577 18.26 1.08 -3.90
N THR A 578 19.39 1.44 -3.28
CA THR A 578 20.46 0.47 -2.97
C THR A 578 20.08 -0.43 -1.79
N GLN A 579 19.44 0.12 -0.75
CA GLN A 579 18.93 -0.64 0.39
C GLN A 579 17.84 -1.63 -0.03
N ALA A 580 16.91 -1.23 -0.91
CA ALA A 580 15.84 -2.11 -1.39
C ALA A 580 16.40 -3.29 -2.21
N LEU A 581 17.40 -3.07 -3.06
CA LEU A 581 18.07 -4.16 -3.77
C LEU A 581 18.82 -5.10 -2.82
N GLU A 582 19.55 -4.54 -1.84
CA GLU A 582 20.25 -5.37 -0.85
C GLU A 582 19.29 -6.23 -0.04
N MET A 583 18.14 -5.67 0.37
CA MET A 583 17.07 -6.43 1.02
C MET A 583 16.61 -7.61 0.16
N ALA A 584 16.42 -7.41 -1.15
CA ALA A 584 16.03 -8.49 -2.06
C ALA A 584 17.11 -9.58 -2.18
N PHE A 585 18.39 -9.20 -2.25
CA PHE A 585 19.51 -10.14 -2.29
C PHE A 585 19.64 -10.96 -1.00
N GLU A 586 19.51 -10.32 0.15
CA GLU A 586 19.59 -11.00 1.45
C GLU A 586 18.42 -11.96 1.66
N ILE A 587 17.20 -11.57 1.31
CA ILE A 587 16.03 -12.46 1.33
C ILE A 587 16.24 -13.64 0.39
N ALA A 588 16.68 -13.37 -0.84
CA ALA A 588 16.98 -14.39 -1.84
C ALA A 588 18.02 -15.40 -1.33
N GLN A 589 19.11 -14.91 -0.73
CA GLN A 589 20.15 -15.74 -0.16
C GLN A 589 19.65 -16.60 1.00
N HIS A 590 18.86 -16.03 1.92
CA HIS A 590 18.28 -16.75 3.05
C HIS A 590 17.26 -17.82 2.62
N MET A 591 16.48 -17.55 1.56
CA MET A 591 15.55 -18.53 1.00
C MET A 591 16.26 -19.67 0.27
N LYS A 592 17.39 -19.39 -0.40
CA LYS A 592 18.19 -20.40 -1.11
C LYS A 592 18.97 -21.31 -0.16
N ASN A 593 19.48 -20.74 0.95
CA ASN A 593 20.29 -21.45 1.94
C ASN A 593 19.61 -21.38 3.33
N PRO A 594 18.46 -22.04 3.52
CA PRO A 594 17.78 -21.99 4.80
C PRO A 594 18.65 -22.62 5.90
N PRO A 595 18.67 -22.07 7.12
CA PRO A 595 19.36 -22.69 8.25
C PRO A 595 18.84 -24.12 8.46
N THR A 596 19.76 -25.05 8.71
CA THR A 596 19.44 -26.44 9.03
C THR A 596 18.51 -26.46 10.26
N ARG A 597 17.41 -27.22 10.21
CA ARG A 597 16.56 -27.46 11.40
C ARG A 597 17.48 -27.96 12.52
N GLN A 598 17.77 -27.12 13.51
CA GLN A 598 18.28 -27.61 14.78
C GLN A 598 17.15 -28.43 15.38
N THR A 599 17.31 -29.74 15.42
CA THR A 599 16.45 -30.61 16.23
C THR A 599 16.67 -30.21 17.68
N GLU A 600 15.90 -29.28 18.19
CA GLU A 600 15.71 -29.18 19.63
C GLU A 600 15.11 -30.52 20.06
N GLU A 601 15.88 -31.32 20.80
CA GLU A 601 15.38 -32.54 21.40
C GLU A 601 14.11 -32.19 22.19
N PRO A 602 13.01 -32.94 22.03
CA PRO A 602 11.81 -32.66 22.79
C PRO A 602 12.16 -32.78 24.27
N ASN A 603 12.06 -31.64 24.97
CA ASN A 603 12.30 -31.57 26.41
C ASN A 603 11.37 -32.59 27.11
N ARG A 604 11.95 -33.73 27.51
CA ARG A 604 11.23 -34.88 28.10
C ARG A 604 10.62 -34.57 29.47
N ASP A 605 10.87 -33.38 30.05
CA ASP A 605 10.48 -33.06 31.42
C ASP A 605 9.08 -32.44 31.59
N ARG A 606 8.27 -32.30 30.53
CA ARG A 606 6.89 -31.79 30.66
C ARG A 606 5.79 -32.85 30.71
N ARG A 607 6.12 -34.12 30.99
CA ARG A 607 5.13 -35.20 31.08
C ARG A 607 5.08 -35.96 32.42
N CYS A 608 5.61 -35.38 33.50
CA CYS A 608 5.47 -35.91 34.87
C CYS A 608 5.08 -34.81 35.87
N SER A 609 3.81 -34.36 35.86
CA SER A 609 3.20 -33.66 37.01
C SER A 609 1.68 -33.49 36.91
N ARG A 610 0.94 -34.47 36.36
CA ARG A 610 -0.54 -34.44 36.37
C ARG A 610 -1.24 -35.54 37.14
N ASP A 611 -0.50 -36.46 37.77
CA ASP A 611 -1.08 -37.48 38.65
C ASP A 611 -0.42 -37.42 40.04
N ALA A 612 -0.75 -36.42 40.85
CA ALA A 612 -0.66 -36.41 42.32
C ALA A 612 -1.15 -35.07 42.90
N ASN A 613 -2.48 -34.94 43.06
CA ASN A 613 -3.15 -34.40 44.26
C ASN A 613 -4.66 -34.33 44.04
#